data_AF-A0A350ATL0-F1
#
_entry.id   AF-A0A350ATL0-F1
#
_cell.length_a   1.000
_cell.length_b   1.000
_cell.length_c   1.000
_cell.angle_alpha   90.00
_cell.angle_beta   90.00
_cell.angle_gamma   90.00
#
_symmetry.space_group_name_H-M   'P 1'
#
loop_
_entity.id
_entity.type
_entity.pdbx_description
1 polymer ?
#
loop_
_entity_poly.entity_id
_entity_poly.type
_entity_poly.pdbx_seq_one_letter_code
_entity_poly.pdbx_strand_id
1 'polypeptide(L)'
;MWYVTQCNFTDGDLLKVYCCDGQPILGPRRGPDGSHYRIMVGTSGYLDIVDTGHQSGGPHRWSLSINGQTYWYDGDGSVELNFQAAGTFTATGDGNFLNGNLSPIPQIAGANTDGLQKMIEMGIVPYLNPPSGQPKTNAQLQALADQYFPGDPYGFDKSMAVYDWTSSSFIRQDLFHQLQYTGAAGNPLDLPTMARVIWNCDYPGYTAKDANFMNQFAMKPATSEDDVYTQLLGVYQTIHPLAIAEMNVQILALLGLPQPTTAQYPQLYRGAMPMSGGYNTSDFSPSFYEFPGNIGPTSTPLIQDLTDALGGILSEGNIITTKGPWSFSNDLDGAKVWQNGILITCNPPVGSTVWPGCADITNFSLNPDTFEINVAPVTRYRIDSYEWITINDKPVCSFTMTMLGYCYAPF
;
A
#
# COMPACT_ATOMS: atom_id res chain seq x y z
N MET A 1 16.21 24.66 4.56
CA MET A 1 16.74 23.33 4.19
C MET A 1 17.51 22.77 5.37
N TRP A 2 17.14 21.57 5.80
CA TRP A 2 17.61 20.89 7.00
C TRP A 2 18.02 19.45 6.66
N TYR A 3 18.66 18.73 7.57
CA TYR A 3 18.98 17.31 7.40
C TYR A 3 19.20 16.62 8.73
N VAL A 4 19.02 15.30 8.77
CA VAL A 4 19.29 14.51 9.98
C VAL A 4 20.77 14.10 9.99
N THR A 5 21.50 14.47 11.05
CA THR A 5 22.91 14.07 11.27
C THR A 5 23.01 12.76 12.03
N GLN A 6 22.10 12.52 12.96
CA GLN A 6 22.06 11.32 13.79
C GLN A 6 20.62 10.90 14.06
N CYS A 7 20.40 9.58 14.08
CA CYS A 7 19.13 8.98 14.48
C CYS A 7 19.43 7.84 15.45
N ASN A 8 18.92 7.92 16.67
CA ASN A 8 19.09 6.90 17.70
C ASN A 8 17.72 6.33 18.12
N PHE A 9 17.70 5.05 18.49
CA PHE A 9 16.52 4.38 19.05
C PHE A 9 16.93 3.71 20.36
N THR A 10 16.30 4.06 21.48
CA THR A 10 16.74 3.65 22.83
C THR A 10 16.78 2.12 23.01
N ASP A 11 15.92 1.39 22.31
CA ASP A 11 15.84 -0.08 22.37
C ASP A 11 16.57 -0.78 21.21
N GLY A 12 17.41 -0.04 20.46
CA GLY A 12 18.35 -0.59 19.49
C GLY A 12 17.78 -0.95 18.11
N ASP A 13 16.46 -0.95 17.91
CA ASP A 13 15.88 -1.33 16.61
C ASP A 13 15.64 -0.12 15.69
N LEU A 14 16.73 0.61 15.38
CA LEU A 14 16.77 1.68 14.37
C LEU A 14 16.32 1.23 12.98
N LEU A 15 16.27 -0.10 12.74
CA LEU A 15 15.90 -0.72 11.47
C LEU A 15 14.44 -0.46 11.09
N LYS A 16 13.64 0.02 12.03
CA LYS A 16 12.23 0.35 11.84
C LYS A 16 11.98 1.82 11.45
N VAL A 17 13.03 2.62 11.28
CA VAL A 17 12.90 4.05 10.98
C VAL A 17 13.21 4.34 9.52
N TYR A 18 12.24 4.87 8.78
CA TYR A 18 12.42 5.25 7.38
C TYR A 18 11.68 6.54 7.05
N CYS A 19 12.20 7.27 6.05
CA CYS A 19 11.57 8.48 5.55
C CYS A 19 10.65 8.16 4.38
N CYS A 20 9.44 8.70 4.40
CA CYS A 20 8.42 8.55 3.36
C CYS A 20 8.82 9.19 2.02
N ASP A 21 9.89 10.00 1.98
CA ASP A 21 10.49 10.51 0.73
C ASP A 21 11.39 9.48 0.02
N GLY A 22 11.63 8.32 0.65
CA GLY A 22 12.47 7.26 0.13
C GLY A 22 13.97 7.54 0.18
N GLN A 23 14.37 8.67 0.73
CA GLN A 23 15.78 9.00 0.94
C GLN A 23 16.24 8.41 2.28
N PRO A 24 17.54 8.09 2.43
CA PRO A 24 18.11 7.75 3.73
C PRO A 24 17.72 8.79 4.78
N ILE A 25 17.47 8.34 6.02
CA ILE A 25 17.18 9.29 7.10
C ILE A 25 18.36 10.23 7.32
N LEU A 26 19.58 9.68 7.39
CA LEU A 26 20.82 10.40 7.66
C LEU A 26 21.43 10.99 6.39
N GLY A 27 21.66 12.30 6.37
CA GLY A 27 22.47 12.98 5.35
C GLY A 27 21.70 13.82 4.30
N PRO A 28 20.66 13.28 3.62
CA PRO A 28 19.91 14.03 2.61
C PRO A 28 19.35 15.36 3.14
N ARG A 29 19.57 16.43 2.37
CA ARG A 29 18.97 17.74 2.65
C ARG A 29 17.50 17.76 2.23
N ARG A 30 16.66 18.26 3.13
CA ARG A 30 15.19 18.37 3.03
C ARG A 30 14.77 19.84 3.09
N GLY A 31 13.66 20.17 2.44
CA GLY A 31 13.16 21.50 2.07
C GLY A 31 12.78 21.55 0.58
N PRO A 32 12.36 22.70 0.03
CA PRO A 32 12.34 24.05 0.62
C PRO A 32 11.15 24.30 1.56
N ASP A 33 10.98 25.56 1.98
CA ASP A 33 9.81 26.06 2.72
C ASP A 33 8.48 25.54 2.13
N GLY A 34 7.60 25.08 3.01
CA GLY A 34 6.33 24.43 2.68
C GLY A 34 6.44 22.92 2.42
N SER A 35 7.64 22.36 2.34
CA SER A 35 7.81 20.91 2.10
C SER A 35 7.53 20.10 3.36
N HIS A 36 6.77 19.02 3.20
CA HIS A 36 6.41 18.10 4.27
C HIS A 36 7.14 16.76 4.14
N TYR A 37 7.71 16.30 5.25
CA TYR A 37 8.43 15.04 5.38
C TYR A 37 7.84 14.22 6.51
N ARG A 38 7.66 12.92 6.28
CA ARG A 38 7.22 11.99 7.31
C ARG A 38 8.29 10.95 7.55
N ILE A 39 8.57 10.70 8.82
CA ILE A 39 9.45 9.62 9.28
C ILE A 39 8.57 8.60 10.00
N MET A 40 8.52 7.38 9.47
CA MET A 40 7.85 6.26 10.12
C MET A 40 8.78 5.65 11.15
N VAL A 41 8.26 5.30 12.32
CA VAL A 41 9.03 4.72 13.44
C VAL A 41 8.36 3.40 13.85
N GLY A 42 8.58 2.36 13.06
CA GLY A 42 8.01 1.03 13.28
C GLY A 42 6.50 1.07 13.51
N THR A 43 6.07 0.39 14.58
CA THR A 43 4.69 0.42 15.08
C THR A 43 4.44 1.52 16.12
N SER A 44 5.48 2.23 16.56
CA SER A 44 5.38 3.24 17.62
C SER A 44 4.69 4.53 17.15
N GLY A 45 4.69 4.80 15.84
CA GLY A 45 4.08 6.00 15.29
C GLY A 45 4.86 6.59 14.13
N TYR A 46 4.62 7.87 13.87
CA TYR A 46 5.32 8.67 12.89
C TYR A 46 5.63 10.08 13.40
N LEU A 47 6.61 10.70 12.75
CA LEU A 47 7.04 12.07 12.98
C LEU A 47 6.88 12.88 11.69
N ASP A 48 6.02 13.90 11.72
CA ASP A 48 5.89 14.87 10.63
C ASP A 48 6.80 16.05 10.86
N ILE A 49 7.49 16.45 9.80
CA ILE A 49 8.41 17.58 9.78
C ILE A 49 8.08 18.43 8.56
N VAL A 50 7.65 19.67 8.79
CA VAL A 50 7.45 20.67 7.74
C VAL A 50 8.58 21.69 7.81
N ASP A 51 9.28 21.92 6.70
CA ASP A 51 10.19 23.07 6.61
C ASP A 51 9.31 24.33 6.54
N THR A 52 9.33 25.15 7.58
CA THR A 52 8.54 26.40 7.64
C THR A 52 9.35 27.61 7.20
N GLY A 53 10.54 27.38 6.65
CA GLY A 53 11.39 28.42 6.10
C GLY A 53 11.79 29.47 7.14
N HIS A 54 11.90 30.70 6.64
CA HIS A 54 12.32 31.85 7.43
C HIS A 54 11.13 32.49 8.11
N GLN A 55 11.13 32.53 9.44
CA GLN A 55 10.06 33.15 10.22
C GLN A 55 10.52 34.49 10.80
N SER A 56 9.81 35.57 10.49
CA SER A 56 10.11 36.89 11.02
C SER A 56 9.77 36.98 12.52
N GLY A 57 10.74 37.34 13.35
CA GLY A 57 10.53 37.60 14.78
C GLY A 57 10.68 36.37 15.69
N GLY A 58 11.13 35.24 15.16
CA GLY A 58 11.50 34.07 15.95
C GLY A 58 12.83 34.24 16.70
N PRO A 59 13.12 33.38 17.70
CA PRO A 59 14.40 33.36 18.40
C PRO A 59 15.58 32.97 17.49
N HIS A 60 15.30 32.28 16.38
CA HIS A 60 16.27 31.90 15.36
C HIS A 60 15.74 32.21 13.95
N ARG A 61 16.62 32.17 12.96
CA ARG A 61 16.32 32.61 11.59
C ARG A 61 15.42 31.63 10.83
N TRP A 62 15.51 30.34 11.13
CA TRP A 62 14.77 29.28 10.45
C TRP A 62 14.01 28.41 11.44
N SER A 63 12.94 27.77 10.96
CA SER A 63 12.21 26.80 11.78
C SER A 63 11.66 25.63 11.00
N LEU A 64 11.46 24.54 11.74
CA LEU A 64 10.68 23.38 11.33
C LEU A 64 9.42 23.33 12.19
N SER A 65 8.32 22.82 11.63
CA SER A 65 7.19 22.34 12.41
C SER A 65 7.31 20.83 12.54
N ILE A 66 7.69 20.35 13.72
CA ILE A 66 7.83 18.92 14.04
C ILE A 66 6.60 18.50 14.86
N ASN A 67 5.73 17.67 14.29
CA ASN A 67 4.42 17.30 14.86
C ASN A 67 3.61 18.51 15.37
N GLY A 68 3.64 19.61 14.61
CA GLY A 68 2.94 20.85 14.94
C GLY A 68 3.65 21.74 15.99
N GLN A 69 4.80 21.33 16.50
CA GLN A 69 5.63 22.12 17.40
C GLN A 69 6.78 22.79 16.65
N THR A 70 7.05 24.06 16.95
CA THR A 70 8.13 24.79 16.28
C THR A 70 9.48 24.40 16.86
N TYR A 71 10.34 23.85 16.01
CA TYR A 71 11.76 23.65 16.26
C TYR A 71 12.55 24.72 15.53
N TRP A 72 13.24 25.56 16.30
CA TRP A 72 14.04 26.66 15.77
C TRP A 72 15.47 26.22 15.52
N TYR A 73 16.10 26.76 14.48
CA TYR A 73 17.52 26.50 14.22
C TYR A 73 18.20 27.68 13.52
N ASP A 74 19.51 27.78 13.72
CA ASP A 74 20.40 28.70 13.02
C ASP A 74 21.56 27.90 12.44
N GLY A 75 22.02 28.25 11.23
CA GLY A 75 23.15 27.56 10.61
C GLY A 75 22.71 26.62 9.49
N ASP A 76 23.24 25.40 9.49
CA ASP A 76 23.10 24.46 8.37
C ASP A 76 21.86 23.56 8.43
N GLY A 77 21.09 23.66 9.52
CA GLY A 77 19.85 22.91 9.75
C GLY A 77 20.10 21.45 10.11
N SER A 78 21.18 21.17 10.83
CA SER A 78 21.47 19.85 11.37
C SER A 78 20.50 19.50 12.51
N VAL A 79 19.91 18.30 12.43
CA VAL A 79 19.01 17.77 13.46
C VAL A 79 19.42 16.36 13.84
N GLU A 80 19.52 16.09 15.13
CA GLU A 80 19.67 14.77 15.71
C GLU A 80 18.32 14.31 16.27
N LEU A 81 17.89 13.11 15.90
CA LEU A 81 16.63 12.52 16.33
C LEU A 81 16.90 11.35 17.27
N ASN A 82 16.21 11.31 18.41
CA ASN A 82 16.26 10.21 19.35
C ASN A 82 14.84 9.72 19.62
N PHE A 83 14.55 8.48 19.30
CA PHE A 83 13.25 7.85 19.50
C PHE A 83 13.27 6.88 20.68
N GLN A 84 12.20 6.87 21.47
CA GLN A 84 12.04 6.00 22.64
C GLN A 84 10.89 5.02 22.43
N ALA A 85 10.97 3.86 23.07
CA ALA A 85 10.00 2.75 22.94
C ALA A 85 8.55 3.14 23.28
N ALA A 86 8.38 4.12 24.17
CA ALA A 86 7.08 4.65 24.58
C ALA A 86 6.40 5.53 23.50
N GLY A 87 6.98 5.62 22.30
CA GLY A 87 6.47 6.47 21.23
C GLY A 87 6.76 7.95 21.45
N THR A 88 7.83 8.27 22.17
CA THR A 88 8.31 9.65 22.35
C THR A 88 9.54 9.91 21.49
N PHE A 89 9.79 11.17 21.17
CA PHE A 89 10.98 11.58 20.46
C PHE A 89 11.63 12.82 21.09
N THR A 90 12.91 12.96 20.84
CA THR A 90 13.71 14.15 21.13
C THR A 90 14.41 14.58 19.85
N ALA A 91 14.28 15.85 19.48
CA ALA A 91 15.05 16.49 18.41
C ALA A 91 16.04 17.49 19.02
N THR A 92 17.32 17.37 18.66
CA THR A 92 18.41 18.26 19.09
C THR A 92 19.22 18.76 17.91
N GLY A 93 19.93 19.88 18.06
CA GLY A 93 20.70 20.50 16.98
C GLY A 93 20.76 22.00 17.15
N ASP A 94 21.84 22.64 16.72
CA ASP A 94 22.02 24.11 16.77
C ASP A 94 21.66 24.75 18.13
N GLY A 95 21.97 24.06 19.24
CA GLY A 95 21.67 24.50 20.61
C GLY A 95 20.18 24.43 21.01
N ASN A 96 19.33 23.94 20.12
CA ASN A 96 17.89 23.79 20.32
C ASN A 96 17.53 22.35 20.72
N PHE A 97 16.38 22.24 21.39
CA PHE A 97 15.86 21.00 21.95
C PHE A 97 14.34 20.99 21.88
N LEU A 98 13.78 19.89 21.38
CA LEU A 98 12.35 19.65 21.37
C LEU A 98 12.06 18.22 21.79
N ASN A 99 11.11 18.05 22.71
CA ASN A 99 10.56 16.76 23.09
C ASN A 99 9.10 16.69 22.70
N GLY A 100 8.67 15.55 22.17
CA GLY A 100 7.29 15.32 21.83
C GLY A 100 6.93 13.84 21.81
N ASN A 101 5.68 13.58 21.43
CA ASN A 101 5.19 12.24 21.15
C ASN A 101 5.16 12.04 19.63
N LEU A 102 5.45 10.82 19.20
CA LEU A 102 5.11 10.38 17.87
C LEU A 102 3.60 10.47 17.70
N SER A 103 3.17 10.83 16.50
CA SER A 103 1.78 10.68 16.11
C SER A 103 1.48 9.18 16.05
N PRO A 104 0.42 8.69 16.70
CA PRO A 104 0.12 7.27 16.68
C PRO A 104 -0.24 6.82 15.26
N ILE A 105 0.13 5.59 14.90
CA ILE A 105 -0.52 4.93 13.77
C ILE A 105 -2.02 4.87 14.11
N PRO A 106 -2.93 5.27 13.20
CA PRO A 106 -4.35 5.27 13.49
C PRO A 106 -4.80 3.91 14.03
N GLN A 107 -5.52 3.93 15.16
CA GLN A 107 -6.18 2.72 15.65
C GLN A 107 -7.29 2.32 14.68
N ILE A 108 -7.67 1.03 14.67
CA ILE A 108 -8.82 0.60 13.88
C ILE A 108 -10.05 1.35 14.43
N ALA A 109 -10.64 2.22 13.62
CA ALA A 109 -11.89 2.89 13.98
C ALA A 109 -13.04 1.87 14.04
N GLY A 110 -13.98 2.04 14.98
CA GLY A 110 -15.12 1.12 15.13
C GLY A 110 -15.91 0.90 13.83
N ALA A 111 -16.07 1.94 13.02
CA ALA A 111 -16.73 1.83 11.71
C ALA A 111 -15.99 0.89 10.74
N ASN A 112 -14.66 0.78 10.81
CA ASN A 112 -13.88 -0.13 9.97
C ASN A 112 -14.07 -1.59 10.42
N THR A 113 -14.06 -1.85 11.74
CA THR A 113 -14.36 -3.20 12.25
C THR A 113 -15.80 -3.60 11.99
N ASP A 114 -16.76 -2.70 12.19
CA ASP A 114 -18.17 -2.97 11.91
C ASP A 114 -18.38 -3.30 10.42
N GLY A 115 -17.69 -2.57 9.53
CA GLY A 115 -17.69 -2.85 8.10
C GLY A 115 -17.11 -4.22 7.77
N LEU A 116 -15.94 -4.57 8.31
CA LEU A 116 -15.34 -5.89 8.08
C LEU A 116 -16.23 -7.02 8.63
N GLN A 117 -16.75 -6.88 9.84
CA GLN A 117 -17.69 -7.84 10.43
C GLN A 117 -18.92 -7.99 9.55
N LYS A 118 -19.42 -6.90 8.96
CA LYS A 118 -20.52 -6.98 8.01
C LYS A 118 -20.16 -7.80 6.77
N MET A 119 -18.94 -7.66 6.25
CA MET A 119 -18.47 -8.48 5.13
C MET A 119 -18.32 -9.96 5.51
N ILE A 120 -17.95 -10.26 6.75
CA ILE A 120 -17.92 -11.63 7.29
C ILE A 120 -19.34 -12.22 7.33
N GLU A 121 -20.31 -11.48 7.87
CA GLU A 121 -21.72 -11.89 7.87
C GLU A 121 -22.29 -12.14 6.46
N MET A 122 -21.85 -11.33 5.48
CA MET A 122 -22.27 -11.44 4.08
C MET A 122 -21.55 -12.56 3.32
N GLY A 123 -20.59 -13.25 3.95
CA GLY A 123 -19.78 -14.27 3.28
C GLY A 123 -18.88 -13.71 2.17
N ILE A 124 -18.44 -12.47 2.32
CA ILE A 124 -17.49 -11.81 1.42
C ILE A 124 -16.05 -11.99 1.91
N VAL A 125 -15.85 -11.91 3.23
CA VAL A 125 -14.56 -12.14 3.89
C VAL A 125 -14.68 -13.32 4.89
N PRO A 126 -13.89 -14.39 4.74
CA PRO A 126 -12.99 -14.64 3.64
C PRO A 126 -13.78 -15.07 2.40
N TYR A 127 -13.09 -15.18 1.27
CA TYR A 127 -13.72 -15.77 0.09
C TYR A 127 -14.21 -17.19 0.41
N LEU A 128 -15.51 -17.41 0.31
CA LEU A 128 -16.09 -18.73 0.55
C LEU A 128 -15.61 -19.69 -0.56
N ASN A 129 -15.55 -20.99 -0.31
CA ASN A 129 -15.32 -22.02 -1.35
C ASN A 129 -14.27 -21.66 -2.44
N PRO A 130 -13.03 -21.31 -2.07
CA PRO A 130 -12.01 -20.95 -3.04
C PRO A 130 -11.76 -22.10 -4.04
N PRO A 131 -11.38 -21.81 -5.30
CA PRO A 131 -11.21 -22.83 -6.34
C PRO A 131 -10.11 -23.86 -6.04
N SER A 132 -9.20 -23.56 -5.11
CA SER A 132 -8.09 -24.42 -4.72
C SER A 132 -7.64 -24.19 -3.28
N GLY A 133 -6.76 -25.07 -2.79
CA GLY A 133 -6.07 -25.01 -1.50
C GLY A 133 -6.89 -25.53 -0.31
N GLN A 134 -6.46 -25.20 0.91
CA GLN A 134 -7.01 -25.77 2.14
C GLN A 134 -7.53 -24.65 3.06
N PRO A 135 -8.85 -24.38 3.05
CA PRO A 135 -9.42 -23.33 3.86
C PRO A 135 -9.12 -23.50 5.36
N LYS A 136 -8.71 -22.41 6.01
CA LYS A 136 -8.53 -22.39 7.47
C LYS A 136 -9.87 -22.23 8.17
N THR A 137 -10.03 -22.94 9.27
CA THR A 137 -11.17 -22.79 10.20
C THR A 137 -11.01 -21.52 11.05
N ASN A 138 -12.11 -21.01 11.60
CA ASN A 138 -12.07 -19.88 12.54
C ASN A 138 -11.15 -20.14 13.74
N ALA A 139 -11.06 -21.38 14.23
CA ALA A 139 -10.14 -21.73 15.31
C ALA A 139 -8.66 -21.58 14.90
N GLN A 140 -8.32 -21.94 13.65
CA GLN A 140 -6.97 -21.74 13.12
C GLN A 140 -6.68 -20.26 12.89
N LEU A 141 -7.65 -19.48 12.42
CA LEU A 141 -7.50 -18.03 12.24
C LEU A 141 -7.39 -17.29 13.58
N GLN A 142 -8.10 -17.76 14.62
CA GLN A 142 -7.93 -17.28 15.98
C GLN A 142 -6.54 -17.63 16.53
N ALA A 143 -6.03 -18.84 16.28
CA ALA A 143 -4.68 -19.20 16.70
C ALA A 143 -3.60 -18.31 16.03
N LEU A 144 -3.80 -17.96 14.75
CA LEU A 144 -2.94 -16.97 14.08
C LEU A 144 -3.09 -15.58 14.70
N ALA A 145 -4.31 -15.16 15.07
CA ALA A 145 -4.53 -13.90 15.78
C ALA A 145 -3.78 -13.85 17.11
N ASP A 146 -3.89 -14.89 17.92
CA ASP A 146 -3.22 -14.96 19.22
C ASP A 146 -1.69 -14.96 19.07
N GLN A 147 -1.18 -15.57 17.99
CA GLN A 147 0.25 -15.61 17.68
C GLN A 147 0.79 -14.26 17.20
N TYR A 148 0.11 -13.61 16.26
CA TYR A 148 0.64 -12.45 15.54
C TYR A 148 0.14 -11.11 16.07
N PHE A 149 -0.98 -11.09 16.80
CA PHE A 149 -1.58 -9.91 17.40
C PHE A 149 -1.93 -10.14 18.88
N PRO A 150 -0.96 -10.57 19.73
CA PRO A 150 -1.24 -10.97 21.11
C PRO A 150 -1.80 -9.81 21.93
N GLY A 151 -2.97 -10.03 22.55
CA GLY A 151 -3.63 -9.02 23.38
C GLY A 151 -4.35 -7.91 22.62
N ASP A 152 -4.35 -7.95 21.28
CA ASP A 152 -5.12 -7.03 20.46
C ASP A 152 -6.60 -7.46 20.45
N PRO A 153 -7.54 -6.60 20.91
CA PRO A 153 -8.97 -6.93 20.91
C PRO A 153 -9.53 -7.16 19.50
N TYR A 154 -8.83 -6.71 18.45
CA TYR A 154 -9.17 -6.88 17.04
C TYR A 154 -8.26 -7.89 16.33
N GLY A 155 -7.53 -8.73 17.06
CA GLY A 155 -6.59 -9.69 16.48
C GLY A 155 -7.28 -10.64 15.49
N PHE A 156 -8.49 -11.11 15.80
CA PHE A 156 -9.26 -11.98 14.89
C PHE A 156 -9.65 -11.24 13.60
N ASP A 157 -10.14 -10.01 13.70
CA ASP A 157 -10.47 -9.16 12.55
C ASP A 157 -9.26 -8.95 11.63
N LYS A 158 -8.10 -8.64 12.23
CA LYS A 158 -6.84 -8.49 11.51
C LYS A 158 -6.46 -9.77 10.78
N SER A 159 -6.53 -10.92 11.46
CA SER A 159 -6.26 -12.23 10.85
C SER A 159 -7.22 -12.54 9.70
N MET A 160 -8.51 -12.21 9.83
CA MET A 160 -9.49 -12.37 8.75
C MET A 160 -9.19 -11.48 7.56
N ALA A 161 -8.78 -10.23 7.79
CA ALA A 161 -8.49 -9.26 6.74
C ALA A 161 -7.21 -9.58 5.95
N VAL A 162 -6.27 -10.35 6.50
CA VAL A 162 -5.05 -10.80 5.79
C VAL A 162 -5.13 -12.25 5.29
N TYR A 163 -6.08 -13.04 5.80
CA TYR A 163 -6.25 -14.43 5.41
C TYR A 163 -6.67 -14.55 3.95
N ASP A 164 -5.94 -15.39 3.21
CA ASP A 164 -6.14 -15.62 1.78
C ASP A 164 -6.24 -14.30 0.98
N TRP A 165 -5.42 -13.31 1.34
CA TRP A 165 -5.54 -11.98 0.76
C TRP A 165 -5.38 -11.98 -0.76
N THR A 166 -4.42 -12.73 -1.29
CA THR A 166 -4.03 -12.78 -2.71
C THR A 166 -5.06 -13.46 -3.63
N SER A 167 -6.26 -13.75 -3.13
CA SER A 167 -7.37 -14.31 -3.89
C SER A 167 -8.37 -13.21 -4.31
N SER A 168 -9.66 -13.49 -4.12
CA SER A 168 -10.79 -12.61 -4.37
C SER A 168 -10.69 -11.27 -3.62
N SER A 169 -10.20 -11.27 -2.37
CA SER A 169 -10.01 -10.02 -1.63
C SER A 169 -9.05 -9.07 -2.34
N PHE A 170 -7.92 -9.56 -2.85
CA PHE A 170 -7.00 -8.75 -3.67
C PHE A 170 -7.69 -8.17 -4.89
N ILE A 171 -8.45 -8.99 -5.65
CA ILE A 171 -9.17 -8.53 -6.86
C ILE A 171 -10.16 -7.42 -6.53
N ARG A 172 -11.01 -7.61 -5.52
CA ARG A 172 -11.95 -6.59 -5.07
C ARG A 172 -11.20 -5.32 -4.68
N GLN A 173 -10.17 -5.44 -3.86
CA GLN A 173 -9.48 -4.28 -3.34
C GLN A 173 -8.69 -3.52 -4.40
N ASP A 174 -8.09 -4.23 -5.34
CA ASP A 174 -7.44 -3.66 -6.51
C ASP A 174 -8.44 -2.88 -7.36
N LEU A 175 -9.60 -3.46 -7.71
CA LEU A 175 -10.65 -2.76 -8.47
C LEU A 175 -11.15 -1.47 -7.78
N PHE A 176 -11.45 -1.54 -6.48
CA PHE A 176 -12.01 -0.40 -5.74
C PHE A 176 -11.00 0.73 -5.51
N HIS A 177 -9.71 0.45 -5.54
CA HIS A 177 -8.69 1.48 -5.30
C HIS A 177 -8.03 1.96 -6.60
N GLN A 178 -7.72 1.05 -7.53
CA GLN A 178 -7.13 1.38 -8.82
C GLN A 178 -8.08 2.23 -9.67
N LEU A 179 -9.36 1.85 -9.73
CA LEU A 179 -10.36 2.50 -10.56
C LEU A 179 -11.07 3.66 -9.84
N GLN A 180 -10.38 4.31 -8.90
CA GLN A 180 -10.87 5.49 -8.19
C GLN A 180 -10.28 6.77 -8.78
N TYR A 181 -11.13 7.78 -9.04
CA TYR A 181 -10.72 9.13 -9.41
C TYR A 181 -10.29 9.90 -8.16
N THR A 182 -9.05 9.69 -7.69
CA THR A 182 -8.56 10.21 -6.41
C THR A 182 -8.41 11.74 -6.36
N GLY A 183 -8.40 12.41 -7.51
CA GLY A 183 -8.36 13.88 -7.62
C GLY A 183 -9.73 14.51 -7.86
N ALA A 184 -10.80 13.72 -8.01
CA ALA A 184 -12.16 14.20 -8.22
C ALA A 184 -12.95 14.25 -6.91
N ALA A 185 -13.82 15.24 -6.76
CA ALA A 185 -14.63 15.41 -5.55
C ALA A 185 -15.44 14.14 -5.22
N GLY A 186 -15.32 13.66 -3.98
CA GLY A 186 -16.00 12.45 -3.50
C GLY A 186 -15.35 11.13 -3.93
N ASN A 187 -14.22 11.16 -4.63
CA ASN A 187 -13.44 10.01 -5.05
C ASN A 187 -14.29 8.87 -5.68
N PRO A 188 -15.08 9.16 -6.73
CA PRO A 188 -15.95 8.16 -7.34
C PRO A 188 -15.14 7.03 -7.99
N LEU A 189 -15.79 5.89 -8.22
CA LEU A 189 -15.24 4.77 -8.98
C LEU A 189 -15.60 4.87 -10.46
N ASP A 190 -14.69 4.42 -11.32
CA ASP A 190 -14.93 4.16 -12.73
C ASP A 190 -15.67 2.83 -12.92
N LEU A 191 -16.97 2.85 -12.63
CA LEU A 191 -17.85 1.68 -12.72
C LEU A 191 -17.89 1.05 -14.12
N PRO A 192 -17.87 1.79 -15.25
CA PRO A 192 -17.77 1.19 -16.58
C PRO A 192 -16.52 0.32 -16.74
N THR A 193 -15.33 0.82 -16.39
CA THR A 193 -14.10 0.02 -16.47
C THR A 193 -14.14 -1.15 -15.51
N MET A 194 -14.67 -0.96 -14.30
CA MET A 194 -14.83 -2.04 -13.33
C MET A 194 -15.75 -3.15 -13.86
N ALA A 195 -16.84 -2.80 -14.53
CA ALA A 195 -17.74 -3.77 -15.18
C ALA A 195 -17.04 -4.57 -16.27
N ARG A 196 -16.28 -3.89 -17.15
CA ARG A 196 -15.45 -4.52 -18.18
C ARG A 196 -14.46 -5.51 -17.57
N VAL A 197 -13.73 -5.12 -16.52
CA VAL A 197 -12.73 -5.98 -15.88
C VAL A 197 -13.37 -7.21 -15.25
N ILE A 198 -14.48 -7.05 -14.52
CA ILE A 198 -15.23 -8.15 -13.90
C ILE A 198 -15.80 -9.10 -14.95
N TRP A 199 -16.43 -8.55 -16.00
CA TRP A 199 -17.07 -9.35 -17.06
C TRP A 199 -16.06 -10.20 -17.83
N ASN A 200 -14.92 -9.61 -18.16
CA ASN A 200 -13.89 -10.28 -18.94
C ASN A 200 -12.90 -11.09 -18.09
N CYS A 201 -13.04 -11.11 -16.76
CA CYS A 201 -12.21 -11.98 -15.92
C CYS A 201 -12.54 -13.45 -16.19
N ASP A 202 -11.57 -14.19 -16.71
CA ASP A 202 -11.69 -15.61 -17.06
C ASP A 202 -10.79 -16.52 -16.20
N TYR A 203 -10.25 -16.00 -15.10
CA TYR A 203 -9.43 -16.78 -14.19
C TYR A 203 -10.27 -17.89 -13.52
N PRO A 204 -9.78 -19.15 -13.44
CA PRO A 204 -10.54 -20.25 -12.86
C PRO A 204 -11.07 -19.96 -11.45
N GLY A 205 -12.40 -19.98 -11.29
CA GLY A 205 -13.07 -19.66 -10.02
C GLY A 205 -13.34 -18.17 -9.77
N TYR A 206 -12.93 -17.29 -10.69
CA TYR A 206 -13.14 -15.84 -10.64
C TYR A 206 -13.72 -15.37 -11.98
N THR A 207 -15.01 -15.64 -12.22
CA THR A 207 -15.68 -15.23 -13.46
C THR A 207 -17.01 -14.58 -13.15
N ALA A 208 -17.50 -13.70 -14.02
CA ALA A 208 -18.80 -13.05 -13.83
C ALA A 208 -20.00 -14.02 -13.77
N LYS A 209 -19.81 -15.30 -14.13
CA LYS A 209 -20.83 -16.35 -14.05
C LYS A 209 -20.77 -17.15 -12.74
N ASP A 210 -19.68 -17.02 -11.99
CA ASP A 210 -19.49 -17.70 -10.73
C ASP A 210 -20.21 -16.96 -9.59
N ALA A 211 -21.08 -17.66 -8.87
CA ALA A 211 -21.92 -17.06 -7.85
C ALA A 211 -21.11 -16.55 -6.66
N ASN A 212 -20.02 -17.23 -6.34
CA ASN A 212 -19.18 -16.90 -5.20
C ASN A 212 -18.27 -15.70 -5.53
N PHE A 213 -17.69 -15.67 -6.73
CA PHE A 213 -16.96 -14.51 -7.25
C PHE A 213 -17.85 -13.27 -7.29
N MET A 214 -19.07 -13.37 -7.82
CA MET A 214 -19.98 -12.21 -7.88
C MET A 214 -20.49 -11.80 -6.50
N ASN A 215 -20.67 -12.73 -5.55
CA ASN A 215 -21.06 -12.41 -4.17
C ASN A 215 -20.04 -11.52 -3.46
N GLN A 216 -18.75 -11.58 -3.82
CA GLN A 216 -17.72 -10.72 -3.24
C GLN A 216 -18.03 -9.22 -3.46
N PHE A 217 -18.79 -8.91 -4.51
CA PHE A 217 -19.26 -7.56 -4.85
C PHE A 217 -20.71 -7.31 -4.42
N ALA A 218 -21.31 -8.23 -3.64
CA ALA A 218 -22.74 -8.31 -3.36
C ALA A 218 -23.62 -8.46 -4.62
N MET A 219 -23.06 -9.02 -5.70
CA MET A 219 -23.73 -9.24 -6.98
C MET A 219 -24.12 -10.71 -7.19
N LYS A 220 -24.87 -10.97 -8.25
CA LYS A 220 -25.24 -12.32 -8.71
C LYS A 220 -24.50 -12.64 -10.02
N PRO A 221 -24.43 -13.93 -10.41
CA PRO A 221 -23.96 -14.32 -11.73
C PRO A 221 -24.60 -13.45 -12.83
N ALA A 222 -23.75 -12.85 -13.65
CA ALA A 222 -24.14 -11.96 -14.74
C ALA A 222 -24.14 -12.68 -16.08
N THR A 223 -24.90 -12.12 -17.03
CA THR A 223 -25.07 -12.65 -18.39
C THR A 223 -24.50 -11.75 -19.49
N SER A 224 -24.11 -10.51 -19.13
CA SER A 224 -23.43 -9.56 -20.01
C SER A 224 -22.62 -8.54 -19.20
N GLU A 225 -21.77 -7.76 -19.87
CA GLU A 225 -21.07 -6.60 -19.26
C GLU A 225 -22.07 -5.55 -18.74
N ASP A 226 -23.13 -5.26 -19.51
CA ASP A 226 -24.20 -4.33 -19.11
C ASP A 226 -24.94 -4.78 -17.84
N ASP A 227 -25.10 -6.10 -17.66
CA ASP A 227 -25.68 -6.70 -16.46
C ASP A 227 -24.76 -6.48 -15.25
N VAL A 228 -23.44 -6.71 -15.40
CA VAL A 228 -22.45 -6.36 -14.37
C VAL A 228 -22.53 -4.88 -14.01
N TYR A 229 -22.54 -3.99 -15.01
CA TYR A 229 -22.61 -2.54 -14.79
C TYR A 229 -23.89 -2.14 -14.04
N THR A 230 -25.04 -2.70 -14.44
CA THR A 230 -26.34 -2.43 -13.79
C THR A 230 -26.34 -2.92 -12.35
N GLN A 231 -25.77 -4.08 -12.07
CA GLN A 231 -25.64 -4.60 -10.71
C GLN A 231 -24.69 -3.74 -9.87
N LEU A 232 -23.55 -3.31 -10.41
CA LEU A 232 -22.62 -2.39 -9.75
C LEU A 232 -23.30 -1.09 -9.31
N LEU A 233 -24.12 -0.48 -10.17
CA LEU A 233 -24.93 0.69 -9.81
C LEU A 233 -25.86 0.43 -8.62
N GLY A 234 -26.43 -0.78 -8.53
CA GLY A 234 -27.34 -1.17 -7.45
C GLY A 234 -26.64 -1.47 -6.12
N VAL A 235 -25.39 -1.94 -6.14
CA VAL A 235 -24.66 -2.37 -4.92
C VAL A 235 -23.62 -1.35 -4.45
N TYR A 236 -23.19 -0.42 -5.31
CA TYR A 236 -22.08 0.51 -5.08
C TYR A 236 -22.12 1.20 -3.72
N GLN A 237 -23.26 1.79 -3.34
CA GLN A 237 -23.40 2.52 -2.08
C GLN A 237 -23.25 1.63 -0.85
N THR A 238 -23.50 0.33 -0.99
CA THR A 238 -23.31 -0.66 0.07
C THR A 238 -21.86 -1.15 0.10
N ILE A 239 -21.32 -1.57 -1.04
CA ILE A 239 -20.05 -2.30 -1.08
C ILE A 239 -18.82 -1.37 -1.00
N HIS A 240 -18.90 -0.14 -1.50
CA HIS A 240 -17.74 0.77 -1.51
C HIS A 240 -17.25 1.16 -0.10
N PRO A 241 -18.13 1.58 0.84
CA PRO A 241 -17.71 1.79 2.22
C PRO A 241 -17.15 0.54 2.91
N LEU A 242 -17.68 -0.64 2.58
CA LEU A 242 -17.21 -1.91 3.14
C LEU A 242 -15.81 -2.27 2.61
N ALA A 243 -15.54 -2.07 1.32
CA ALA A 243 -14.22 -2.27 0.74
C ALA A 243 -13.17 -1.34 1.39
N ILE A 244 -13.52 -0.07 1.64
CA ILE A 244 -12.65 0.86 2.38
C ILE A 244 -12.39 0.37 3.82
N ALA A 245 -13.44 -0.10 4.51
CA ALA A 245 -13.32 -0.62 5.86
C ALA A 245 -12.38 -1.84 5.92
N GLU A 246 -12.55 -2.82 5.03
CA GLU A 246 -11.66 -3.98 4.90
C GLU A 246 -10.22 -3.56 4.63
N MET A 247 -9.99 -2.65 3.66
CA MET A 247 -8.65 -2.15 3.35
C MET A 247 -7.98 -1.52 4.56
N ASN A 248 -8.71 -0.70 5.33
CA ASN A 248 -8.17 -0.06 6.52
C ASN A 248 -7.78 -1.09 7.60
N VAL A 249 -8.61 -2.13 7.83
CA VAL A 249 -8.26 -3.20 8.77
C VAL A 249 -7.04 -3.96 8.28
N GLN A 250 -6.97 -4.27 6.98
CA GLN A 250 -5.84 -4.98 6.38
C GLN A 250 -4.53 -4.18 6.47
N ILE A 251 -4.55 -2.87 6.18
CA ILE A 251 -3.37 -2.00 6.31
C ILE A 251 -2.83 -2.08 7.74
N LEU A 252 -3.73 -1.95 8.73
CA LEU A 252 -3.35 -1.99 10.14
C LEU A 252 -2.92 -3.37 10.61
N ALA A 253 -3.41 -4.44 9.97
CA ALA A 253 -2.90 -5.78 10.18
C ALA A 253 -1.46 -5.91 9.64
N LEU A 254 -1.22 -5.51 8.37
CA LEU A 254 0.12 -5.57 7.76
C LEU A 254 1.15 -4.74 8.53
N LEU A 255 0.80 -3.52 8.92
CA LEU A 255 1.69 -2.66 9.69
C LEU A 255 1.96 -3.20 11.10
N GLY A 256 1.06 -4.03 11.63
CA GLY A 256 1.22 -4.70 12.93
C GLY A 256 2.04 -5.99 12.88
N LEU A 257 2.27 -6.55 11.70
CA LEU A 257 3.05 -7.78 11.54
C LEU A 257 4.56 -7.51 11.49
N PRO A 258 5.40 -8.52 11.81
CA PRO A 258 6.84 -8.42 11.64
C PRO A 258 7.22 -8.15 10.18
N GLN A 259 8.11 -7.18 9.97
CA GLN A 259 8.62 -6.86 8.64
C GLN A 259 9.65 -7.91 8.18
N PRO A 260 9.62 -8.32 6.90
CA PRO A 260 10.64 -9.20 6.35
C PRO A 260 11.99 -8.48 6.24
N THR A 261 13.08 -9.23 6.39
CA THR A 261 14.43 -8.66 6.29
C THR A 261 14.96 -8.67 4.86
N THR A 262 15.78 -7.68 4.51
CA THR A 262 16.45 -7.61 3.19
C THR A 262 17.57 -8.64 3.07
N ALA A 263 18.07 -9.16 4.20
CA ALA A 263 19.01 -10.30 4.20
C ALA A 263 18.31 -11.60 3.79
N GLN A 264 17.08 -11.82 4.26
CA GLN A 264 16.28 -13.00 3.90
C GLN A 264 15.72 -12.89 2.48
N TYR A 265 15.27 -11.69 2.09
CA TYR A 265 14.74 -11.41 0.76
C TYR A 265 15.46 -10.19 0.17
N PRO A 266 16.58 -10.39 -0.55
CA PRO A 266 17.34 -9.29 -1.15
C PRO A 266 16.56 -8.51 -2.22
N GLN A 267 15.65 -9.20 -2.91
CA GLN A 267 14.76 -8.64 -3.92
C GLN A 267 13.39 -9.30 -3.81
N LEU A 268 12.38 -8.58 -4.27
CA LEU A 268 10.99 -9.05 -4.36
C LEU A 268 10.52 -8.98 -5.80
N TYR A 269 9.66 -9.90 -6.21
CA TYR A 269 9.20 -10.03 -7.59
C TYR A 269 7.68 -10.03 -7.68
N ARG A 270 7.14 -9.32 -8.67
CA ARG A 270 5.70 -9.30 -8.93
C ARG A 270 5.46 -9.45 -10.42
N GLY A 271 4.72 -10.49 -10.79
CA GLY A 271 3.95 -10.49 -12.02
C GLY A 271 2.65 -9.76 -11.73
N ALA A 272 2.31 -8.73 -12.50
CA ALA A 272 0.99 -8.12 -12.33
C ALA A 272 -0.04 -9.15 -12.79
N MET A 273 -0.82 -9.70 -11.84
CA MET A 273 -1.64 -10.88 -12.05
C MET A 273 -2.53 -10.70 -13.30
N PRO A 274 -2.48 -11.60 -14.28
CA PRO A 274 -3.47 -11.63 -15.34
C PRO A 274 -4.76 -12.13 -14.68
N MET A 275 -5.63 -11.21 -14.29
CA MET A 275 -7.05 -11.47 -14.42
C MET A 275 -7.30 -11.61 -15.91
N SER A 276 -6.99 -12.77 -16.48
CA SER A 276 -6.96 -12.97 -17.92
C SER A 276 -8.29 -12.52 -18.51
N GLY A 277 -8.21 -11.67 -19.54
CA GLY A 277 -9.33 -10.94 -20.15
C GLY A 277 -9.79 -9.65 -19.45
N GLY A 278 -9.70 -9.55 -18.13
CA GLY A 278 -10.14 -8.39 -17.34
C GLY A 278 -9.18 -7.21 -17.36
N TYR A 279 -7.94 -7.43 -16.94
CA TYR A 279 -6.89 -6.40 -16.89
C TYR A 279 -5.89 -6.54 -18.03
N ASN A 280 -5.38 -5.41 -18.52
CA ASN A 280 -4.27 -5.35 -19.44
C ASN A 280 -3.26 -4.27 -19.01
N THR A 281 -2.20 -4.09 -19.81
CA THR A 281 -1.15 -3.12 -19.51
C THR A 281 -1.63 -1.66 -19.44
N SER A 282 -2.77 -1.34 -20.08
CA SER A 282 -3.33 0.02 -20.05
C SER A 282 -4.04 0.38 -18.74
N ASP A 283 -4.31 -0.63 -17.91
CA ASP A 283 -4.91 -0.45 -16.59
C ASP A 283 -3.85 -0.14 -15.52
N PHE A 284 -2.54 -0.25 -15.83
CA PHE A 284 -1.47 -0.14 -14.83
C PHE A 284 -1.23 1.26 -14.29
N SER A 285 -1.20 2.29 -15.13
CA SER A 285 -0.98 3.65 -14.62
C SER A 285 -2.13 4.17 -13.74
N PRO A 286 -3.42 3.84 -14.00
CA PRO A 286 -4.51 4.07 -13.05
C PRO A 286 -4.27 3.57 -11.62
N SER A 287 -3.39 2.59 -11.39
CA SER A 287 -3.06 2.10 -10.05
C SER A 287 -2.33 3.13 -9.17
N PHE A 288 -1.95 4.30 -9.70
CA PHE A 288 -1.11 5.28 -9.01
C PHE A 288 -1.77 6.66 -8.81
N TYR A 289 -1.44 7.32 -7.71
CA TYR A 289 -1.93 8.68 -7.41
C TYR A 289 -1.42 9.73 -8.40
N GLU A 290 -0.25 9.50 -9.00
CA GLU A 290 0.37 10.40 -9.97
C GLU A 290 -0.30 10.35 -11.35
N PHE A 291 -1.19 9.38 -11.60
CA PHE A 291 -1.91 9.27 -12.86
C PHE A 291 -2.74 10.53 -13.17
N PRO A 292 -2.47 11.23 -14.29
CA PRO A 292 -3.15 12.49 -14.59
C PRO A 292 -4.67 12.36 -14.70
N GLY A 293 -5.20 11.18 -15.09
CA GLY A 293 -6.65 10.94 -15.19
C GLY A 293 -7.38 10.98 -13.85
N ASN A 294 -6.67 10.99 -12.71
CA ASN A 294 -7.27 11.04 -11.38
C ASN A 294 -8.13 12.29 -11.12
N ILE A 295 -7.85 13.40 -11.81
CA ILE A 295 -8.60 14.66 -11.68
C ILE A 295 -9.92 14.67 -12.48
N GLY A 296 -10.18 13.61 -13.26
CA GLY A 296 -11.35 13.49 -14.13
C GLY A 296 -11.14 14.05 -15.55
N PRO A 297 -12.24 14.19 -16.33
CA PRO A 297 -13.64 14.05 -15.92
C PRO A 297 -14.02 12.60 -15.57
N THR A 298 -14.93 12.41 -14.61
CA THR A 298 -15.36 11.08 -14.12
C THR A 298 -16.19 10.27 -15.12
N SER A 299 -16.44 10.84 -16.31
CA SER A 299 -17.07 10.18 -17.45
C SER A 299 -16.06 9.51 -18.39
N THR A 300 -14.76 9.74 -18.20
CA THR A 300 -13.69 9.22 -19.04
C THR A 300 -13.00 8.06 -18.34
N PRO A 301 -12.96 6.86 -18.93
CA PRO A 301 -12.33 5.69 -18.33
C PRO A 301 -10.91 5.95 -17.82
N LEU A 302 -10.59 5.40 -16.65
CA LEU A 302 -9.25 5.37 -16.08
C LEU A 302 -8.42 4.30 -16.81
N ILE A 303 -7.87 4.67 -17.97
CA ILE A 303 -6.94 3.87 -18.77
C ILE A 303 -5.84 4.76 -19.36
N GLN A 304 -4.66 4.21 -19.62
CA GLN A 304 -3.59 4.89 -20.34
C GLN A 304 -2.75 3.87 -21.12
N ASP A 305 -2.39 4.16 -22.37
CA ASP A 305 -1.43 3.29 -23.07
C ASP A 305 -0.12 3.18 -22.28
N LEU A 306 0.45 1.97 -22.19
CA LEU A 306 1.66 1.74 -21.41
C LEU A 306 2.84 2.56 -21.97
N THR A 307 2.92 2.77 -23.28
CA THR A 307 3.98 3.61 -23.90
C THR A 307 3.86 5.05 -23.44
N ASP A 308 2.64 5.59 -23.40
CA ASP A 308 2.40 6.95 -22.89
C ASP A 308 2.71 7.04 -21.40
N ALA A 309 2.39 6.00 -20.62
CA ALA A 309 2.71 5.94 -19.20
C ALA A 309 4.23 5.90 -18.96
N LEU A 310 4.98 5.11 -19.75
CA LEU A 310 6.46 5.04 -19.73
C LEU A 310 7.13 6.36 -20.12
N GLY A 311 6.49 7.14 -21.00
CA GLY A 311 6.91 8.52 -21.32
C GLY A 311 6.46 9.57 -20.29
N GLY A 312 5.65 9.18 -19.31
CA GLY A 312 5.07 10.03 -18.28
C GLY A 312 5.41 9.55 -16.87
N ILE A 313 4.39 9.20 -16.08
CA ILE A 313 4.57 8.91 -14.64
C ILE A 313 5.48 7.70 -14.37
N LEU A 314 5.60 6.77 -15.32
CA LEU A 314 6.42 5.57 -15.22
C LEU A 314 7.82 5.74 -15.84
N SER A 315 8.24 6.96 -16.16
CA SER A 315 9.60 7.21 -16.65
C SER A 315 10.65 6.94 -15.56
N GLU A 316 11.85 6.56 -15.97
CA GLU A 316 13.00 6.37 -15.07
C GLU A 316 13.22 7.60 -14.18
N GLY A 317 13.50 7.35 -12.89
CA GLY A 317 13.71 8.37 -11.86
C GLY A 317 12.42 8.88 -11.20
N ASN A 318 11.25 8.66 -11.79
CA ASN A 318 9.99 9.10 -11.18
C ASN A 318 9.62 8.26 -9.96
N ILE A 319 8.82 8.85 -9.10
CA ILE A 319 8.22 8.19 -7.94
C ILE A 319 6.72 8.02 -8.20
N ILE A 320 6.24 6.81 -8.00
CA ILE A 320 4.83 6.44 -8.06
C ILE A 320 4.35 5.98 -6.69
N THR A 321 3.07 6.22 -6.40
CA THR A 321 2.42 5.89 -5.14
C THR A 321 1.19 5.03 -5.42
N THR A 322 1.14 3.81 -4.87
CA THR A 322 0.02 2.89 -5.15
C THR A 322 -1.27 3.33 -4.48
N LYS A 323 -2.39 3.25 -5.20
CA LYS A 323 -3.73 3.40 -4.63
C LYS A 323 -4.19 2.14 -3.90
N GLY A 324 -3.87 0.98 -4.48
CA GLY A 324 -4.24 -0.34 -4.00
C GLY A 324 -3.08 -1.15 -3.43
N PRO A 325 -3.38 -2.29 -2.80
CA PRO A 325 -2.40 -3.18 -2.20
C PRO A 325 -1.60 -3.90 -3.29
N TRP A 326 -0.33 -4.19 -3.05
CA TRP A 326 0.49 -5.03 -3.94
C TRP A 326 0.98 -6.27 -3.21
N SER A 327 1.04 -7.40 -3.91
CA SER A 327 1.66 -8.63 -3.41
C SER A 327 2.91 -8.95 -4.23
N PHE A 328 3.92 -9.47 -3.55
CA PHE A 328 5.20 -9.89 -4.10
C PHE A 328 5.55 -11.31 -3.68
N SER A 329 6.23 -12.01 -4.58
CA SER A 329 6.92 -13.26 -4.34
C SER A 329 8.42 -13.01 -4.08
N ASN A 330 9.12 -14.01 -3.54
CA ASN A 330 10.58 -14.07 -3.47
C ASN A 330 11.19 -14.83 -4.66
N ASP A 331 10.34 -15.33 -5.58
CA ASP A 331 10.74 -16.10 -6.75
C ASP A 331 10.36 -15.38 -8.04
N LEU A 332 11.38 -15.05 -8.84
CA LEU A 332 11.25 -14.44 -10.15
C LEU A 332 10.55 -15.37 -11.15
N ASP A 333 10.83 -16.66 -11.11
CA ASP A 333 10.24 -17.59 -12.08
C ASP A 333 8.74 -17.80 -11.79
N GLY A 334 8.36 -17.88 -10.52
CA GLY A 334 6.97 -17.77 -10.09
C GLY A 334 6.31 -16.47 -10.55
N ALA A 335 6.96 -15.31 -10.41
CA ALA A 335 6.43 -14.03 -10.86
C ALA A 335 6.20 -13.97 -12.39
N LYS A 336 7.06 -14.60 -13.20
CA LYS A 336 6.89 -14.68 -14.66
C LYS A 336 5.67 -15.49 -15.09
N VAL A 337 5.17 -16.41 -14.26
CA VAL A 337 3.94 -17.17 -14.53
C VAL A 337 2.72 -16.25 -14.44
N TRP A 338 2.73 -15.30 -13.49
CA TRP A 338 1.58 -14.47 -13.14
C TRP A 338 1.65 -13.05 -13.70
N GLN A 339 2.28 -12.83 -14.84
CA GLN A 339 2.37 -11.50 -15.46
C GLN A 339 1.30 -11.28 -16.56
N ASN A 340 0.75 -10.07 -16.64
CA ASN A 340 -0.26 -9.65 -17.63
C ASN A 340 0.29 -8.73 -18.74
N GLY A 341 1.60 -8.78 -18.97
CA GLY A 341 2.38 -7.85 -19.78
C GLY A 341 3.32 -6.98 -18.94
N ILE A 342 3.24 -7.08 -17.60
CA ILE A 342 4.08 -6.32 -16.66
C ILE A 342 4.71 -7.25 -15.64
N LEU A 343 6.04 -7.13 -15.50
CA LEU A 343 6.86 -7.80 -14.51
C LEU A 343 7.62 -6.74 -13.70
N ILE A 344 7.75 -6.92 -12.40
CA ILE A 344 8.43 -5.97 -11.51
C ILE A 344 9.46 -6.73 -10.68
N THR A 345 10.72 -6.29 -10.76
CA THR A 345 11.77 -6.59 -9.80
C THR A 345 11.90 -5.39 -8.86
N CYS A 346 11.67 -5.63 -7.58
CA CYS A 346 11.69 -4.60 -6.55
C CYS A 346 12.93 -4.76 -5.67
N ASN A 347 13.63 -3.66 -5.46
CA ASN A 347 14.77 -3.52 -4.56
C ASN A 347 14.32 -2.84 -3.26
N PRO A 348 14.96 -3.17 -2.12
CA PRO A 348 14.67 -2.47 -0.88
C PRO A 348 15.25 -1.05 -0.89
N PRO A 349 14.79 -0.16 0.01
CA PRO A 349 15.42 1.15 0.17
C PRO A 349 16.91 1.00 0.46
N VAL A 350 17.72 1.91 -0.09
CA VAL A 350 19.19 1.88 0.07
C VAL A 350 19.56 1.95 1.55
N GLY A 351 20.33 0.96 2.01
CA GLY A 351 20.78 0.87 3.40
C GLY A 351 19.75 0.28 4.36
N SER A 352 18.55 -0.08 3.88
CA SER A 352 17.54 -0.73 4.72
C SER A 352 17.87 -2.19 4.98
N THR A 353 17.64 -2.65 6.21
CA THR A 353 17.76 -4.06 6.61
C THR A 353 16.41 -4.78 6.64
N VAL A 354 15.31 -4.05 6.48
CA VAL A 354 13.93 -4.54 6.44
C VAL A 354 13.18 -3.95 5.25
N TRP A 355 12.08 -4.57 4.87
CA TRP A 355 11.17 -4.02 3.87
C TRP A 355 10.08 -3.16 4.55
N PRO A 356 10.03 -1.84 4.26
CA PRO A 356 9.11 -0.94 4.93
C PRO A 356 7.67 -1.11 4.44
N GLY A 357 6.71 -1.17 5.38
CA GLY A 357 5.28 -1.10 5.04
C GLY A 357 4.71 -2.38 4.43
N CYS A 358 5.40 -3.50 4.58
CA CYS A 358 4.93 -4.81 4.12
C CYS A 358 5.14 -5.88 5.19
N ALA A 359 4.47 -7.01 5.01
CA ALA A 359 4.60 -8.18 5.88
C ALA A 359 4.65 -9.47 5.06
N ASP A 360 5.38 -10.46 5.57
CA ASP A 360 5.24 -11.85 5.13
C ASP A 360 3.94 -12.41 5.70
N ILE A 361 2.98 -12.67 4.81
CA ILE A 361 1.65 -13.20 5.16
C ILE A 361 1.50 -14.67 4.78
N THR A 362 2.59 -15.38 4.47
CA THR A 362 2.56 -16.78 4.00
C THR A 362 1.75 -17.69 4.93
N ASN A 363 1.86 -17.50 6.25
CA ASN A 363 1.10 -18.30 7.23
C ASN A 363 -0.42 -18.07 7.17
N PHE A 364 -0.86 -16.95 6.59
CA PHE A 364 -2.25 -16.59 6.35
C PHE A 364 -2.75 -17.03 4.97
N SER A 365 -1.90 -17.54 4.08
CA SER A 365 -2.38 -18.05 2.77
C SER A 365 -3.21 -19.32 2.94
N LEU A 366 -4.24 -19.53 2.11
CA LEU A 366 -4.97 -20.81 2.08
C LEU A 366 -4.13 -21.93 1.44
N ASN A 367 -3.06 -21.57 0.72
CA ASN A 367 -2.14 -22.52 0.11
C ASN A 367 -0.82 -22.51 0.88
N PRO A 368 -0.49 -23.58 1.62
CA PRO A 368 0.74 -23.62 2.44
C PRO A 368 2.03 -23.51 1.62
N ASP A 369 1.97 -23.78 0.32
CA ASP A 369 3.12 -23.72 -0.58
C ASP A 369 3.29 -22.34 -1.25
N THR A 370 2.38 -21.38 -0.97
CA THR A 370 2.45 -20.05 -1.58
C THR A 370 3.16 -19.07 -0.65
N PHE A 371 4.28 -18.54 -1.12
CA PHE A 371 4.99 -17.45 -0.46
C PHE A 371 4.37 -16.11 -0.84
N GLU A 372 4.13 -15.25 0.15
CA GLU A 372 3.45 -13.97 -0.07
C GLU A 372 4.00 -12.87 0.85
N ILE A 373 4.60 -11.83 0.25
CA ILE A 373 4.83 -10.55 0.90
C ILE A 373 3.78 -9.57 0.40
N ASN A 374 2.96 -9.08 1.32
CA ASN A 374 1.90 -8.15 1.01
C ASN A 374 2.27 -6.74 1.48
N VAL A 375 1.99 -5.75 0.62
CA VAL A 375 2.41 -4.37 0.78
C VAL A 375 1.17 -3.50 0.88
N ALA A 376 1.09 -2.71 1.96
CA ALA A 376 -0.03 -1.82 2.21
C ALA A 376 -0.07 -0.68 1.15
N PRO A 377 -1.27 -0.27 0.68
CA PRO A 377 -1.38 0.87 -0.23
C PRO A 377 -0.93 2.19 0.38
N VAL A 378 -0.75 3.15 -0.52
CA VAL A 378 0.06 4.36 -0.39
C VAL A 378 1.54 4.05 -0.15
N THR A 379 2.01 2.91 -0.65
CA THR A 379 3.45 2.64 -0.72
C THR A 379 4.03 3.31 -1.96
N ARG A 380 5.20 3.94 -1.77
CA ARG A 380 5.92 4.66 -2.81
C ARG A 380 7.02 3.80 -3.40
N TYR A 381 7.22 3.93 -4.71
CA TYR A 381 8.26 3.24 -5.47
C TYR A 381 8.93 4.23 -6.42
N ARG A 382 10.27 4.19 -6.49
CA ARG A 382 11.01 4.85 -7.55
C ARG A 382 11.15 3.90 -8.74
N ILE A 383 10.91 4.39 -9.95
CA ILE A 383 11.24 3.68 -11.17
C ILE A 383 12.75 3.78 -11.40
N ASP A 384 13.46 2.67 -11.31
CA ASP A 384 14.92 2.65 -11.53
C ASP A 384 15.27 2.40 -13.01
N SER A 385 14.50 1.54 -13.67
CA SER A 385 14.63 1.27 -15.11
C SER A 385 13.44 0.45 -15.61
N TYR A 386 13.30 0.34 -16.93
CA TYR A 386 12.44 -0.67 -17.54
C TYR A 386 13.06 -1.22 -18.83
N GLU A 387 12.69 -2.43 -19.20
CA GLU A 387 13.07 -3.06 -20.47
C GLU A 387 11.94 -3.93 -21.01
N TRP A 388 11.91 -4.12 -22.33
CA TRP A 388 11.00 -5.07 -22.97
C TRP A 388 11.66 -6.42 -23.13
N ILE A 389 11.11 -7.44 -22.48
CA ILE A 389 11.56 -8.83 -22.57
C ILE A 389 10.47 -9.70 -23.20
N THR A 390 10.85 -10.91 -23.61
CA THR A 390 9.91 -11.91 -24.13
C THR A 390 9.71 -13.02 -23.10
N ILE A 391 8.47 -13.27 -22.70
CA ILE A 391 8.08 -14.42 -21.85
C ILE A 391 6.97 -15.18 -22.57
N ASN A 392 7.19 -16.48 -22.84
CA ASN A 392 6.25 -17.34 -23.56
C ASN A 392 5.74 -16.71 -24.87
N ASP A 393 6.67 -16.21 -25.68
CA ASP A 393 6.43 -15.52 -26.96
C ASP A 393 5.59 -14.23 -26.89
N LYS A 394 5.38 -13.69 -25.68
CA LYS A 394 4.68 -12.42 -25.47
C LYS A 394 5.65 -11.33 -24.99
N PRO A 395 5.52 -10.09 -25.50
CA PRO A 395 6.28 -8.96 -24.98
C PRO A 395 5.79 -8.62 -23.57
N VAL A 396 6.74 -8.37 -22.66
CA VAL A 396 6.49 -8.01 -21.27
C VAL A 396 7.39 -6.83 -20.92
N CYS A 397 6.82 -5.78 -20.34
CA CYS A 397 7.56 -4.68 -19.79
C CYS A 397 8.05 -5.06 -18.39
N SER A 398 9.35 -5.27 -18.26
CA SER A 398 10.03 -5.60 -17.01
C SER A 398 10.56 -4.32 -16.36
N PHE A 399 9.99 -3.94 -15.23
CA PHE A 399 10.45 -2.82 -14.42
C PHE A 399 11.45 -3.27 -13.37
N THR A 400 12.49 -2.46 -13.15
CA THR A 400 13.22 -2.44 -11.89
C THR A 400 12.75 -1.24 -11.09
N MET A 401 12.34 -1.46 -9.85
CA MET A 401 11.86 -0.42 -8.95
C MET A 401 12.56 -0.50 -7.60
N THR A 402 12.67 0.61 -6.89
CA THR A 402 13.08 0.64 -5.48
C THR A 402 11.87 1.02 -4.62
N MET A 403 11.49 0.16 -3.68
CA MET A 403 10.49 0.50 -2.68
C MET A 403 11.05 1.59 -1.76
N LEU A 404 10.28 2.66 -1.59
CA LEU A 404 10.62 3.79 -0.72
C LEU A 404 9.91 3.67 0.64
N GLY A 405 8.76 3.02 0.67
CA GLY A 405 8.01 2.66 1.88
C GLY A 405 6.58 3.20 1.90
N TYR A 406 5.83 2.73 2.89
CA TYR A 406 4.45 3.15 3.15
C TYR A 406 4.40 4.62 3.59
N CYS A 407 3.46 5.36 3.04
CA CYS A 407 3.21 6.76 3.38
C CYS A 407 1.74 6.91 3.76
N TYR A 408 1.43 7.09 5.05
CA TYR A 408 0.05 7.37 5.45
C TYR A 408 -0.47 8.65 4.75
N ALA A 409 -1.62 8.58 4.06
CA ALA A 409 -2.27 9.69 3.32
C ALA A 409 -1.34 10.46 2.34
N PRO A 410 -1.35 10.14 1.02
CA PRO A 410 -0.55 10.89 0.07
C PRO A 410 -1.15 12.29 -0.08
N PHE A 411 -0.26 13.27 0.00
CA PHE A 411 -0.46 14.73 0.02
C PHE A 411 -1.68 15.28 -0.72
#